data_AF-A0A382EE93-F1
#
_entry.id   AF-A0A382EE93-F1
#
_cell.length_a   1.000
_cell.length_b   1.000
_cell.length_c   1.000
_cell.angle_alpha   90.00
_cell.angle_beta   90.00
_cell.angle_gamma   90.00
#
_symmetry.space_group_name_H-M   'P 1'
#
loop_
_entity.id
_entity.type
_entity.pdbx_description
1 polymer ?
#
loop_
_entity_poly.entity_id
_entity_poly.type
_entity_poly.pdbx_seq_one_letter_code
_entity_poly.pdbx_strand_id
1 'polypeptide(L)' 'MFEKLKHSWDNIWLPKLQDGKTKVELERDKRYESKWVWYHTLLVIELAIADLLLLYIAIIL' A
#
# COMPACT_ATOMS: atom_id res chain seq x y z
N MET A 1 3.53 4.40 -16.26
CA MET A 1 4.59 4.73 -15.27
C MET A 1 4.21 4.23 -13.88
N PHE A 2 2.99 4.52 -13.40
CA PHE A 2 2.43 4.03 -12.14
C PHE A 2 2.41 2.50 -12.03
N GLU A 3 2.05 1.78 -13.09
CA GLU A 3 2.08 0.31 -13.13
C GLU A 3 3.47 -0.29 -12.87
N LYS A 4 4.54 0.37 -13.34
CA LYS A 4 5.92 -0.10 -13.07
C LYS A 4 6.32 0.11 -11.62
N LEU A 5 5.95 1.25 -11.04
CA LEU A 5 6.15 1.53 -9.61
C LEU A 5 5.37 0.53 -8.76
N LYS A 6 4.12 0.25 -9.15
CA LYS A 6 3.27 -0.71 -8.47
C LYS A 6 3.86 -2.12 -8.47
N HIS A 7 4.31 -2.57 -9.63
CA HIS A 7 4.93 -3.88 -9.78
C HIS A 7 6.28 -3.99 -9.05
N SER A 8 7.03 -2.89 -8.98
CA SER A 8 8.27 -2.82 -8.20
C SER A 8 7.99 -2.84 -6.69
N TRP A 9 6.92 -2.19 -6.25
CA TRP A 9 6.49 -2.13 -4.85
C TRP A 9 5.96 -3.47 -4.36
N ASP A 10 5.15 -4.15 -5.16
CA ASP A 10 4.66 -5.50 -4.85
C ASP A 10 5.85 -6.49 -4.68
N ASN A 11 6.93 -6.35 -5.45
CA ASN A 11 8.14 -7.18 -5.30
C ASN A 11 8.93 -6.91 -4.01
N ILE A 12 8.92 -5.68 -3.51
CA ILE A 12 9.62 -5.32 -2.26
C ILE A 12 8.86 -5.89 -1.04
N TRP A 13 7.53 -5.91 -1.09
CA TRP A 13 6.68 -6.31 0.04
C TRP A 13 6.33 -7.80 0.08
N LEU A 14 6.40 -8.53 -1.04
CA LEU A 14 6.07 -9.98 -1.11
C LEU A 14 7.27 -10.97 -1.28
N PRO A 15 8.47 -10.75 -0.73
CA PRO A 15 9.60 -11.62 -1.04
C PRO A 15 9.54 -13.02 -0.38
N LYS A 16 8.81 -13.22 0.73
CA LYS A 16 8.99 -14.40 1.61
C LYS A 16 7.76 -15.27 1.87
N LEU A 17 6.57 -14.93 1.37
CA LEU A 17 5.36 -15.73 1.62
C LEU A 17 5.30 -17.07 0.86
N GLN A 18 6.31 -17.35 0.01
CA GLN A 18 6.33 -18.48 -0.91
C GLN A 18 6.93 -19.77 -0.36
N ASP A 19 7.64 -19.73 0.77
CA ASP A 19 8.23 -20.92 1.38
C ASP A 19 7.18 -21.68 2.24
N GLY A 20 6.43 -22.58 1.60
CA GLY A 20 5.74 -23.68 2.31
C GLY A 20 4.21 -23.77 2.20
N LYS A 21 3.52 -22.87 1.50
CA LYS A 21 2.05 -22.94 1.31
C LYS A 21 1.63 -23.49 -0.07
N THR A 22 0.42 -24.06 -0.15
CA THR A 22 -0.14 -24.53 -1.42
C THR A 22 -0.40 -23.37 -2.40
N LYS A 23 -0.21 -23.59 -3.72
CA LYS A 23 -0.28 -22.54 -4.75
C LYS A 23 -1.58 -21.72 -4.75
N VAL A 24 -2.69 -22.36 -4.39
CA VAL A 24 -4.03 -21.74 -4.36
C VAL A 24 -4.21 -20.78 -3.18
N GLU A 25 -3.75 -21.16 -1.98
CA GLU A 25 -3.80 -20.27 -0.82
C GLU A 25 -2.89 -19.06 -1.01
N LEU A 26 -1.74 -19.28 -1.66
CA LEU A 26 -0.76 -18.24 -1.92
C LEU A 26 -1.27 -17.15 -2.88
N GLU A 27 -1.96 -17.54 -3.95
CA GLU A 27 -2.56 -16.57 -4.89
C GLU A 27 -3.67 -15.74 -4.24
N ARG A 28 -4.47 -16.36 -3.35
CA ARG A 28 -5.53 -15.68 -2.61
C ARG A 28 -4.95 -14.68 -1.61
N ASP A 29 -3.97 -15.11 -0.81
CA ASP A 29 -3.31 -14.26 0.19
C ASP A 29 -2.60 -13.09 -0.50
N LYS A 30 -1.89 -13.35 -1.61
CA LYS A 30 -1.22 -12.32 -2.42
C LYS A 30 -2.17 -11.24 -2.93
N ARG A 31 -3.36 -11.63 -3.42
CA ARG A 31 -4.34 -10.66 -3.93
C ARG A 31 -4.96 -9.82 -2.82
N TYR A 32 -5.17 -10.41 -1.65
CA TYR A 32 -5.66 -9.71 -0.47
C TYR A 32 -4.60 -8.73 0.05
N GLU A 33 -3.37 -9.18 0.25
CA GLU A 33 -2.27 -8.36 0.77
C GLU A 33 -1.89 -7.22 -0.17
N SER A 34 -1.80 -7.46 -1.48
CA SER A 34 -1.52 -6.37 -2.42
C SER A 34 -2.62 -5.29 -2.34
N LYS A 35 -3.90 -5.68 -2.34
CA LYS A 35 -4.99 -4.71 -2.15
C LYS A 35 -4.91 -3.99 -0.80
N TRP A 36 -4.54 -4.71 0.25
CA TRP A 36 -4.40 -4.16 1.60
C TRP A 36 -3.27 -3.11 1.67
N VAL A 37 -2.10 -3.40 1.11
CA VAL A 37 -0.98 -2.45 1.02
C VAL A 37 -1.37 -1.21 0.22
N TRP A 38 -2.03 -1.38 -0.94
CA TRP A 38 -2.49 -0.26 -1.76
C TRP A 38 -3.55 0.58 -1.04
N TYR A 39 -4.48 -0.06 -0.33
CA TYR A 39 -5.50 0.64 0.44
C TYR A 39 -4.88 1.50 1.54
N HIS A 40 -3.96 0.95 2.33
CA HIS A 40 -3.29 1.72 3.37
C HIS A 40 -2.34 2.78 2.83
N THR A 41 -1.68 2.53 1.71
CA THR A 41 -0.83 3.55 1.06
C THR A 41 -1.67 4.77 0.65
N LEU A 42 -2.86 4.54 0.06
CA LEU A 42 -3.78 5.61 -0.31
C LEU A 42 -4.34 6.34 0.92
N LEU A 43 -4.70 5.59 1.97
CA LEU A 43 -5.23 6.15 3.22
C LEU A 43 -4.20 7.03 3.95
N VAL A 44 -2.92 6.64 3.95
CA VAL A 44 -1.83 7.46 4.51
C VAL A 44 -1.65 8.76 3.72
N ILE A 45 -1.76 8.70 2.39
CA ILE A 45 -1.68 9.91 1.55
C ILE A 45 -2.85 10.85 1.83
N GLU A 46 -4.07 10.31 1.93
CA GLU A 46 -5.27 11.09 2.27
C GLU A 46 -5.11 11.76 3.64
N LEU A 47 -4.66 11.01 4.65
CA LEU A 47 -4.42 11.53 5.99
C LEU A 47 -3.34 12.62 6.00
N ALA A 48 -2.23 12.41 5.27
CA ALA A 48 -1.16 13.41 5.17
C ALA A 48 -1.64 14.72 4.54
N ILE A 49 -2.51 14.66 3.52
CA ILE A 49 -3.10 15.86 2.91
C ILE A 49 -4.03 16.56 3.91
N ALA A 50 -4.86 15.80 4.63
CA ALA A 50 -5.74 16.34 5.65
C ALA A 50 -4.94 17.05 6.77
N ASP A 51 -3.86 16.44 7.24
CA ASP A 51 -2.99 17.03 8.26
C ASP A 51 -2.30 18.31 7.75
N LEU A 52 -1.83 18.34 6.51
CA LEU A 52 -1.25 19.54 5.90
C LEU A 52 -2.27 20.68 5.79
N LEU A 53 -3.51 20.38 5.41
CA LEU A 53 -4.59 21.35 5.38
C LEU A 53 -4.93 21.86 6.78
N LEU A 54 -4.96 20.97 7.77
CA LEU A 54 -5.24 21.32 9.16
C LEU A 54 -4.14 22.23 9.73
N LEU A 55 -2.87 21.90 9.46
CA LEU A 55 -1.72 22.72 9.83
C LEU A 55 -1.72 24.07 9.13
N TYR A 56 -2.08 24.10 7.85
CA TYR A 56 -2.22 25.35 7.10
C TYR A 56 -3.24 26.28 7.78
N ILE A 57 -4.42 25.74 8.12
CA ILE A 57 -5.44 26.49 8.85
C ILE A 57 -4.91 26.92 10.23
N ALA A 58 -4.30 26.03 11.00
CA ALA A 58 -3.86 26.33 12.36
C ALA A 58 -2.72 27.37 12.45
N ILE A 59 -1.88 27.47 11.43
CA ILE A 59 -0.70 28.36 11.43
C ILE A 59 -0.98 29.68 10.70
N ILE A 60 -1.69 29.64 9.57
CA ILE A 60 -1.84 30.79 8.66
C ILE A 60 -3.17 31.51 8.84
N LEU A 61 -4.26 30.80 9.15
CA LEU A 61 -5.59 31.38 9.30
C LEU A 61 -5.85 31.79 10.75
#